data_AF-A0A6I5CGH8-F1
#
_entry.id   AF-A0A6I5CGH8-F1
#
_cell.length_a   1.000
_cell.length_b   1.000
_cell.length_c   1.000
_cell.angle_alpha   90.00
_cell.angle_beta   90.00
_cell.angle_gamma   90.00
#
_symmetry.space_group_name_H-M   'P 1'
#
loop_
_entity.id
_entity.type
_entity.pdbx_description
1 polymer ?
#
loop_
_entity_poly.entity_id
_entity_poly.type
_entity_poly.pdbx_seq_one_letter_code
_entity_poly.pdbx_strand_id
1 'polypeptide(L)'
;RGRAEDAAAFTAAYRRYCWPTEGLEGVRLAPFQLLAVRGRSLAALPHDEQLALVDRLVEHDTSGLLQVTRRLYVDTADPESVRAGVDWWLEMTGRGGEGMVVKPLGALVRTPEGRLVQPGVKCRGREYLRIIYGPEYTRPDNLARLRQRFLHHKRSLAIREYALGLEALDRLADGEPLWRVHEAVFAVLALESEPVDPRL
;
A
#
# COMPACT_ATOMS: atom_id res chain seq x y z
N ARG A 1 20.48 20.88 -20.75
CA ARG A 1 19.80 21.54 -19.60
C ARG A 1 18.74 20.62 -19.00
N GLY A 2 17.73 20.17 -19.74
CA GLY A 2 16.69 19.25 -19.22
C GLY A 2 17.14 17.94 -18.54
N ARG A 3 18.22 17.27 -19.01
CA ARG A 3 18.75 16.06 -18.32
C ARG A 3 19.29 16.35 -16.91
N ALA A 4 19.89 17.51 -16.71
CA ALA A 4 20.42 17.90 -15.41
C ALA A 4 19.28 18.24 -14.44
N GLU A 5 18.21 18.88 -14.93
CA GLU A 5 16.99 19.15 -14.16
C GLU A 5 16.29 17.84 -13.75
N ASP A 6 16.17 16.87 -14.67
CA ASP A 6 15.61 15.54 -14.37
C ASP A 6 16.41 14.80 -13.28
N ALA A 7 17.75 14.87 -13.33
CA ALA A 7 18.62 14.28 -12.31
C ALA A 7 18.48 14.99 -10.95
N ALA A 8 18.40 16.32 -10.95
CA ALA A 8 18.17 17.09 -9.72
C ALA A 8 16.81 16.78 -9.09
N ALA A 9 15.76 16.64 -9.90
CA ALA A 9 14.42 16.25 -9.44
C ALA A 9 14.40 14.83 -8.84
N PHE A 10 15.09 13.88 -9.47
CA PHE A 10 15.31 12.55 -8.90
C PHE A 10 16.01 12.61 -7.53
N THR A 11 17.08 13.40 -7.42
CA THR A 11 17.79 13.58 -6.14
C THR A 11 16.92 14.21 -5.07
N ALA A 12 16.12 15.21 -5.43
CA ALA A 12 15.17 15.83 -4.51
C ALA A 12 14.06 14.86 -4.08
N ALA A 13 13.65 13.92 -4.93
CA ALA A 13 12.62 12.93 -4.61
C ALA A 13 13.12 11.92 -3.56
N TYR A 14 14.23 11.23 -3.79
CA TYR A 14 14.67 10.17 -2.86
C TYR A 14 15.12 10.73 -1.50
N ARG A 15 15.73 11.94 -1.47
CA ARG A 15 16.22 12.55 -0.21
C ARG A 15 15.11 12.82 0.81
N ARG A 16 13.86 12.98 0.36
CA ARG A 16 12.70 13.14 1.27
C ARG A 16 12.43 11.91 2.12
N TYR A 17 12.95 10.75 1.72
CA TYR A 17 12.79 9.47 2.38
C TYR A 17 14.06 9.03 3.12
N CYS A 18 15.02 9.95 3.34
CA CYS A 18 16.28 9.67 4.01
C CYS A 18 16.57 10.73 5.07
N TRP A 19 16.69 10.31 6.32
CA TRP A 19 17.13 11.14 7.43
C TRP A 19 17.89 10.27 8.44
N PRO A 20 18.83 10.84 9.22
CA PRO A 20 19.50 10.11 10.28
C PRO A 20 18.53 9.80 11.44
N THR A 21 18.78 8.69 12.12
CA THR A 21 18.04 8.26 13.33
C THR A 21 19.02 7.89 14.43
N GLU A 22 18.64 8.13 15.68
CA GLU A 22 19.39 7.68 16.87
C GLU A 22 18.50 6.73 17.68
N GLY A 23 18.81 5.43 17.65
CA GLY A 23 17.89 4.42 18.18
C GLY A 23 16.52 4.50 17.47
N LEU A 24 15.45 4.71 18.24
CA LEU A 24 14.08 4.92 17.71
C LEU A 24 13.75 6.39 17.46
N GLU A 25 14.61 7.34 17.86
CA GLU A 25 14.38 8.75 17.58
C GLU A 25 14.46 9.01 16.07
N GLY A 26 13.43 9.67 15.54
CA GLY A 26 13.25 9.86 14.09
C GLY A 26 12.56 8.69 13.38
N VAL A 27 12.31 7.56 14.06
CA VAL A 27 11.46 6.48 13.53
C VAL A 27 9.99 6.84 13.71
N ARG A 28 9.17 6.46 12.72
CA ARG A 28 7.71 6.61 12.74
C ARG A 28 7.08 5.29 12.31
N LEU A 29 6.10 4.81 13.07
CA LEU A 29 5.28 3.67 12.69
C LEU A 29 3.89 4.18 12.32
N ALA A 30 3.42 3.85 11.12
CA ALA A 30 2.07 4.19 10.67
C ALA A 30 1.26 2.90 10.45
N PRO A 31 0.64 2.34 11.51
CA PRO A 31 -0.24 1.19 11.35
C PRO A 31 -1.42 1.54 10.43
N PHE A 32 -1.87 0.56 9.66
CA PHE A 32 -3.05 0.72 8.80
C PHE A 32 -4.02 -0.46 8.88
N GLN A 33 -3.65 -1.55 9.54
CA GLN A 33 -4.49 -2.72 9.83
C GLN A 33 -4.03 -3.38 11.13
N LEU A 34 -4.98 -3.83 11.94
CA LEU A 34 -4.82 -4.80 13.02
C LEU A 34 -5.25 -6.15 12.46
N LEU A 35 -4.30 -7.07 12.33
CA LEU A 35 -4.54 -8.33 11.61
C LEU A 35 -5.24 -9.39 12.47
N ALA A 36 -4.87 -9.50 13.74
CA ALA A 36 -5.45 -10.47 14.66
C ALA A 36 -5.28 -10.03 16.12
N VAL A 37 -6.10 -10.61 16.98
CA VAL A 37 -5.97 -10.62 18.44
C VAL A 37 -6.04 -12.06 18.93
N ARG A 38 -5.83 -12.29 20.23
CA ARG A 38 -5.95 -13.64 20.81
C ARG A 38 -7.30 -14.27 20.45
N GLY A 39 -7.26 -15.42 19.78
CA GLY A 39 -8.45 -16.19 19.41
C GLY A 39 -9.32 -15.59 18.30
N ARG A 40 -8.84 -14.57 17.57
CA ARG A 40 -9.64 -13.93 16.52
C ARG A 40 -8.80 -13.25 15.44
N SER A 41 -9.06 -13.61 14.19
CA SER A 41 -8.66 -12.85 13.00
C SER A 41 -9.51 -11.58 12.88
N LEU A 42 -8.85 -10.45 12.65
CA LEU A 42 -9.49 -9.15 12.42
C LEU A 42 -9.40 -8.72 10.95
N ALA A 43 -8.82 -9.54 10.08
CA ALA A 43 -8.59 -9.20 8.68
C ALA A 43 -9.87 -8.99 7.87
N ALA A 44 -11.01 -9.51 8.36
CA ALA A 44 -12.34 -9.31 7.79
C ALA A 44 -13.07 -8.03 8.29
N LEU A 45 -12.46 -7.24 9.19
CA LEU A 45 -13.03 -5.95 9.57
C LEU A 45 -12.92 -4.94 8.42
N PRO A 46 -13.99 -4.18 8.13
CA PRO A 46 -13.95 -3.05 7.19
C PRO A 46 -12.83 -2.05 7.50
N HIS A 47 -12.36 -1.35 6.47
CA HIS A 47 -11.22 -0.45 6.57
C HIS A 47 -11.46 0.76 7.47
N ASP A 48 -12.68 1.28 7.54
CA ASP A 48 -13.06 2.34 8.47
C ASP A 48 -12.97 1.89 9.93
N GLU A 49 -13.49 0.71 10.26
CA GLU A 49 -13.36 0.14 11.61
C GLU A 49 -11.89 -0.10 11.98
N GLN A 50 -11.11 -0.70 11.05
CA GLN A 50 -9.67 -0.92 11.23
C GLN A 50 -8.92 0.39 11.57
N LEU A 51 -9.20 1.44 10.80
CA LEU A 51 -8.55 2.72 10.95
C LEU A 51 -9.00 3.48 12.19
N ALA A 52 -10.28 3.35 12.59
CA ALA A 52 -10.77 3.87 13.87
C ALA A 52 -10.08 3.19 15.07
N LEU A 53 -9.87 1.87 15.02
CA LEU A 53 -9.12 1.15 16.05
C LEU A 53 -7.67 1.64 16.14
N VAL A 54 -7.01 1.81 14.99
CA VAL A 54 -5.64 2.35 14.91
C VAL A 54 -5.58 3.78 15.46
N ASP A 55 -6.53 4.64 15.13
CA ASP A 55 -6.53 6.04 15.58
C ASP A 55 -6.56 6.13 17.11
N ARG A 56 -7.34 5.28 17.77
CA ARG A 56 -7.32 5.19 19.25
C ARG A 56 -5.97 4.73 19.80
N LEU A 57 -5.26 3.84 19.11
CA LEU A 57 -3.92 3.43 19.51
C LEU A 57 -2.93 4.59 19.40
N VAL A 58 -3.02 5.39 18.32
CA VAL A 58 -2.16 6.56 18.14
C VAL A 58 -2.50 7.66 19.16
N GLU A 59 -3.78 7.89 19.44
CA GLU A 59 -4.23 8.88 20.44
C GLU A 59 -3.68 8.60 21.84
N HIS A 60 -3.56 7.33 22.21
CA HIS A 60 -3.02 6.92 23.51
C HIS A 60 -1.51 6.63 23.50
N ASP A 61 -0.80 6.85 22.39
CA ASP A 61 0.64 6.68 22.34
C ASP A 61 1.37 7.89 22.94
N THR A 62 1.90 7.72 24.15
CA THR A 62 2.70 8.74 24.82
C THR A 62 4.15 8.80 24.32
N SER A 63 4.59 7.85 23.50
CA SER A 63 5.97 7.80 23.00
C SER A 63 6.20 8.68 21.77
N GLY A 64 5.14 9.01 21.02
CA GLY A 64 5.23 9.74 19.75
C GLY A 64 5.79 8.89 18.60
N LEU A 65 5.90 7.57 18.78
CA LEU A 65 6.38 6.63 17.76
C LEU A 65 5.29 6.37 16.72
N LEU A 66 4.03 6.30 17.15
CA LEU A 66 2.91 6.03 16.27
C LEU A 66 2.45 7.29 15.54
N GLN A 67 2.11 7.12 14.27
CA GLN A 67 1.63 8.18 13.40
C GLN A 67 0.29 7.79 12.76
N VAL A 68 -0.63 8.75 12.73
CA VAL A 68 -1.91 8.60 12.03
C VAL A 68 -1.69 8.43 10.53
N THR A 69 -2.33 7.42 9.95
CA THR A 69 -2.43 7.26 8.50
C THR A 69 -3.48 8.22 7.96
N ARG A 70 -3.06 9.32 7.32
CA ARG A 70 -3.99 10.25 6.64
C ARG A 70 -4.81 9.49 5.58
N ARG A 71 -6.11 9.77 5.52
CA ARG A 71 -7.05 9.09 4.62
C ARG A 71 -8.17 10.03 4.15
N LEU A 72 -8.83 9.64 3.07
CA LEU A 72 -10.04 10.26 2.54
C LEU A 72 -10.96 9.16 2.00
N TYR A 73 -12.24 9.20 2.38
CA TYR A 73 -13.25 8.33 1.81
C TYR A 73 -13.75 8.92 0.49
N VAL A 74 -13.86 8.09 -0.54
CA VAL A 74 -14.27 8.48 -1.89
C VAL A 74 -15.42 7.58 -2.33
N ASP A 75 -16.55 8.19 -2.64
CA ASP A 75 -17.63 7.51 -3.35
C ASP A 75 -17.34 7.56 -4.86
N THR A 76 -17.08 6.39 -5.44
CA THR A 76 -16.74 6.29 -6.87
C THR A 76 -17.92 6.52 -7.81
N ALA A 77 -19.15 6.57 -7.28
CA ALA A 77 -20.35 6.91 -8.05
C ALA A 77 -20.66 8.41 -8.05
N ASP A 78 -20.03 9.20 -7.17
CA ASP A 78 -20.17 10.65 -7.10
C ASP A 78 -18.97 11.37 -7.76
N PRO A 79 -19.17 12.06 -8.89
CA PRO A 79 -18.12 12.83 -9.55
C PRO A 79 -17.46 13.89 -8.66
N GLU A 80 -18.18 14.47 -7.71
CA GLU A 80 -17.62 15.49 -6.81
C GLU A 80 -16.69 14.86 -5.77
N SER A 81 -17.10 13.74 -5.16
CA SER A 81 -16.25 12.93 -4.28
C SER A 81 -14.98 12.46 -4.99
N VAL A 82 -15.08 11.99 -6.25
CA VAL A 82 -13.91 11.59 -7.05
C VAL A 82 -12.96 12.77 -7.26
N ARG A 83 -13.49 13.95 -7.62
CA ARG A 83 -12.69 15.17 -7.79
C ARG A 83 -11.96 15.54 -6.50
N ALA A 84 -12.64 15.52 -5.35
CA ALA A 84 -12.01 15.75 -4.05
C ALA A 84 -10.89 14.74 -3.74
N GLY A 85 -11.09 13.46 -4.10
CA GLY A 85 -10.07 12.41 -4.00
C GLY A 85 -8.82 12.71 -4.84
N VAL A 86 -9.01 13.16 -6.08
CA VAL A 86 -7.92 13.54 -6.98
C VAL A 86 -7.16 14.76 -6.44
N ASP A 87 -7.88 15.80 -6.01
CA ASP A 87 -7.27 17.03 -5.48
C ASP A 87 -6.45 16.76 -4.22
N TRP A 88 -6.99 15.95 -3.30
CA TRP A 88 -6.26 15.51 -2.10
C TRP A 88 -4.97 14.76 -2.44
N TRP A 89 -5.01 13.87 -3.43
CA TRP A 89 -3.84 13.14 -3.89
C TRP A 89 -2.80 14.06 -4.55
N LEU A 90 -3.26 15.01 -5.38
CA LEU A 90 -2.39 16.01 -6.02
C LEU A 90 -1.70 16.90 -4.98
N GLU A 91 -2.41 17.35 -3.95
CA GLU A 91 -1.83 18.16 -2.86
C GLU A 91 -0.76 17.36 -2.10
N MET A 92 -1.10 16.15 -1.65
CA MET A 92 -0.20 15.33 -0.83
C MET A 92 1.05 14.92 -1.61
N THR A 93 0.92 14.54 -2.88
CA THR A 93 2.07 14.19 -3.73
C THR A 93 2.87 15.42 -4.13
N GLY A 94 2.22 16.57 -4.34
CA GLY A 94 2.88 17.87 -4.58
C GLY A 94 3.75 18.32 -3.41
N ARG A 95 3.39 17.92 -2.18
CA ARG A 95 4.19 18.15 -0.96
C ARG A 95 5.29 17.12 -0.75
N GLY A 96 5.44 16.16 -1.66
CA GLY A 96 6.51 15.16 -1.67
C GLY A 96 6.14 13.79 -1.13
N GLY A 97 4.85 13.55 -0.83
CA GLY A 97 4.37 12.21 -0.48
C GLY A 97 4.46 11.24 -1.66
N GLU A 98 4.60 9.95 -1.35
CA GLU A 98 4.78 8.90 -2.36
C GLU A 98 3.56 8.77 -3.26
N GLY A 99 2.36 8.87 -2.69
CA GLY A 99 1.12 8.50 -3.32
C GLY A 99 0.14 7.93 -2.31
N MET A 100 -0.84 7.18 -2.81
CA MET A 100 -1.88 6.57 -2.00
C MET A 100 -2.05 5.09 -2.31
N VAL A 101 -2.67 4.37 -1.38
CA VAL A 101 -3.21 3.04 -1.60
C VAL A 101 -4.72 3.15 -1.55
N VAL A 102 -5.38 2.88 -2.67
CA VAL A 102 -6.85 2.87 -2.77
C VAL A 102 -7.34 1.47 -2.40
N LYS A 103 -8.24 1.38 -1.43
CA LYS A 103 -8.79 0.11 -0.93
C LYS A 103 -10.31 0.16 -1.00
N PRO A 104 -11.00 -0.97 -1.26
CA PRO A 104 -12.44 -1.07 -0.99
C PRO A 104 -12.72 -0.74 0.48
N LEU A 105 -13.89 -0.17 0.81
CA LEU A 105 -14.21 0.11 2.21
C LEU A 105 -14.41 -1.19 3.02
N GLY A 106 -15.17 -2.13 2.45
CA GLY A 106 -15.32 -3.47 3.04
C GLY A 106 -14.03 -4.30 2.92
N ALA A 107 -13.86 -5.25 3.83
CA ALA A 107 -12.88 -6.31 3.66
C ALA A 107 -13.43 -7.43 2.76
N LEU A 108 -12.54 -8.20 2.14
CA LEU A 108 -12.90 -9.42 1.38
C LEU A 108 -13.95 -9.21 0.27
N VAL A 109 -13.98 -8.02 -0.33
CA VAL A 109 -14.98 -7.66 -1.34
C VAL A 109 -14.86 -8.57 -2.56
N ARG A 110 -16.00 -9.04 -3.05
CA ARG A 110 -16.11 -9.85 -4.27
C ARG A 110 -16.92 -9.12 -5.33
N THR A 111 -16.60 -9.38 -6.59
CA THR A 111 -17.43 -8.96 -7.73
C THR A 111 -18.74 -9.76 -7.77
N PRO A 112 -19.75 -9.34 -8.55
CA PRO A 112 -20.97 -10.11 -8.74
C PRO A 112 -20.74 -11.57 -9.20
N GLU A 113 -19.65 -11.82 -9.92
CA GLU A 113 -19.23 -13.16 -10.38
C GLU A 113 -18.45 -13.95 -9.31
N GLY A 114 -18.39 -13.45 -8.06
CA GLY A 114 -17.75 -14.12 -6.92
C GLY A 114 -16.22 -14.00 -6.86
N ARG A 115 -15.60 -13.24 -7.77
CA ARG A 115 -14.15 -13.07 -7.81
C ARG A 115 -13.68 -12.07 -6.76
N LEU A 116 -12.57 -12.35 -6.09
CA LEU A 116 -12.01 -11.43 -5.09
C LEU A 116 -11.50 -10.15 -5.77
N VAL A 117 -11.88 -9.00 -5.22
CA VAL A 117 -11.38 -7.69 -5.63
C VAL A 117 -9.98 -7.47 -5.05
N GLN A 118 -9.15 -6.69 -5.74
CA GLN A 118 -7.82 -6.32 -5.23
C GLN A 118 -7.96 -5.62 -3.86
N PRO A 119 -7.25 -6.09 -2.81
CA PRO A 119 -7.37 -5.52 -1.47
C PRO A 119 -6.74 -4.13 -1.34
N GLY A 120 -5.90 -3.75 -2.31
CA GLY A 120 -5.33 -2.42 -2.40
C GLY A 120 -4.68 -2.17 -3.74
N VAL A 121 -4.85 -0.96 -4.27
CA VAL A 121 -4.23 -0.50 -5.51
C VAL A 121 -3.35 0.71 -5.21
N LYS A 122 -2.05 0.59 -5.46
CA LYS A 122 -1.09 1.68 -5.30
C LYS A 122 -1.23 2.70 -6.44
N CYS A 123 -1.33 3.98 -6.12
CA CYS A 123 -1.34 5.10 -7.05
C CYS A 123 -0.26 6.12 -6.63
N ARG A 124 0.89 6.07 -7.29
CA ARG A 124 2.11 6.78 -6.90
C ARG A 124 2.25 8.11 -7.65
N GLY A 125 2.69 9.14 -6.94
CA GLY A 125 2.91 10.50 -7.42
C GLY A 125 3.99 10.58 -8.49
N ARG A 126 3.88 11.58 -9.36
CA ARG A 126 4.78 11.80 -10.49
C ARG A 126 6.24 11.89 -10.06
N GLU A 127 6.55 12.72 -9.07
CA GLU A 127 7.94 12.93 -8.67
C GLU A 127 8.54 11.71 -7.95
N TYR A 128 7.74 10.99 -7.15
CA TYR A 128 8.16 9.73 -6.54
C TYR A 128 8.54 8.67 -7.59
N LEU A 129 7.76 8.58 -8.67
CA LEU A 129 7.99 7.60 -9.73
C LEU A 129 9.33 7.78 -10.46
N ARG A 130 10.05 8.91 -10.29
CA ARG A 130 11.44 9.04 -10.75
C ARG A 130 12.37 8.03 -10.06
N ILE A 131 12.11 7.72 -8.79
CA ILE A 131 12.88 6.74 -8.00
C ILE A 131 12.73 5.33 -8.62
N ILE A 132 11.56 5.04 -9.19
CA ILE A 132 11.20 3.72 -9.72
C ILE A 132 11.54 3.56 -11.20
N TYR A 133 11.21 4.56 -12.03
CA TYR A 133 11.38 4.49 -13.49
C TYR A 133 12.59 5.25 -14.02
N GLY A 134 13.36 5.87 -13.13
CA GLY A 134 14.54 6.67 -13.45
C GLY A 134 14.24 8.16 -13.65
N PRO A 135 15.28 9.01 -13.63
CA PRO A 135 15.16 10.47 -13.66
C PRO A 135 14.42 11.00 -14.89
N GLU A 136 14.62 10.38 -16.06
CA GLU A 136 14.13 10.87 -17.36
C GLU A 136 12.78 10.25 -17.77
N TYR A 137 12.10 9.52 -16.88
CA TYR A 137 10.93 8.71 -17.26
C TYR A 137 9.73 9.54 -17.77
N THR A 138 9.64 10.81 -17.38
CA THR A 138 8.56 11.72 -17.78
C THR A 138 8.70 12.24 -19.21
N ARG A 139 9.81 11.97 -19.90
CA ARG A 139 9.99 12.39 -21.30
C ARG A 139 9.00 11.66 -22.21
N PRO A 140 8.47 12.32 -23.26
CA PRO A 140 7.41 11.75 -24.10
C PRO A 140 7.69 10.33 -24.59
N ASP A 141 8.87 10.09 -25.16
CA ASP A 141 9.24 8.77 -25.71
C ASP A 141 9.37 7.69 -24.64
N ASN A 142 9.96 8.04 -23.48
CA ASN A 142 10.09 7.14 -22.34
C ASN A 142 8.72 6.81 -21.76
N LEU A 143 7.87 7.83 -21.58
CA LEU A 143 6.54 7.68 -21.02
C LEU A 143 5.63 6.86 -21.94
N ALA A 144 5.71 7.07 -23.26
CA ALA A 144 4.96 6.30 -24.24
C ALA A 144 5.30 4.80 -24.17
N ARG A 145 6.60 4.45 -24.15
CA ARG A 145 7.05 3.07 -23.95
C ARG A 145 6.60 2.51 -22.61
N LEU A 146 6.70 3.30 -21.54
CA LEU A 146 6.33 2.88 -20.20
C LEU A 146 4.83 2.71 -20.00
N ARG A 147 3.95 3.24 -20.85
CA ARG A 147 2.49 3.00 -20.75
C ARG A 147 2.11 1.58 -21.17
N GLN A 148 2.92 0.92 -21.99
CA GLN A 148 2.71 -0.47 -22.39
C GLN A 148 3.19 -1.40 -21.26
N ARG A 149 2.29 -1.77 -20.34
CA ARG A 149 2.60 -2.66 -19.20
C ARG A 149 1.54 -3.73 -19.00
N PHE A 150 2.02 -4.91 -18.60
CA PHE A 150 1.17 -6.07 -18.30
C PHE A 150 1.05 -6.24 -16.79
N LEU A 151 -0.13 -5.95 -16.24
CA LEU A 151 -0.39 -6.01 -14.79
C LEU A 151 -1.02 -7.35 -14.34
N HIS A 152 -1.40 -8.21 -15.28
CA HIS A 152 -2.20 -9.40 -14.99
C HIS A 152 -1.50 -10.37 -14.03
N HIS A 153 -0.21 -10.64 -14.26
CA HIS A 153 0.55 -11.56 -13.42
C HIS A 153 0.69 -11.06 -11.98
N LYS A 154 1.07 -9.78 -11.78
CA LYS A 154 1.17 -9.19 -10.43
C LYS A 154 -0.17 -9.11 -9.72
N ARG A 155 -1.26 -8.81 -10.44
CA ARG A 155 -2.63 -8.83 -9.88
C ARG A 155 -3.05 -10.22 -9.42
N SER A 156 -2.70 -11.26 -10.18
CA SER A 156 -2.97 -12.66 -9.81
C SER A 156 -2.19 -13.07 -8.57
N LEU A 157 -0.89 -12.76 -8.54
CA LEU A 157 -0.02 -12.99 -7.38
C LEU A 157 -0.56 -12.33 -6.12
N ALA A 158 -0.88 -11.02 -6.18
CA ALA A 158 -1.40 -10.27 -5.04
C ALA A 158 -2.68 -10.89 -4.45
N ILE A 159 -3.59 -11.42 -5.28
CA ILE A 159 -4.81 -12.09 -4.79
C ILE A 159 -4.48 -13.42 -4.12
N ARG A 160 -3.57 -14.22 -4.69
CA ARG A 160 -3.15 -15.51 -4.10
C ARG A 160 -2.44 -15.30 -2.77
N GLU A 161 -1.49 -14.38 -2.72
CA GLU A 161 -0.76 -14.00 -1.49
C GLU A 161 -1.74 -13.48 -0.42
N TYR A 162 -2.68 -12.62 -0.81
CA TYR A 162 -3.69 -12.10 0.12
C TYR A 162 -4.56 -13.22 0.69
N ALA A 163 -5.05 -14.15 -0.14
CA ALA A 163 -5.84 -15.30 0.31
C ALA A 163 -5.06 -16.20 1.28
N LEU A 164 -3.79 -16.47 1.00
CA LEU A 164 -2.91 -17.26 1.88
C LEU A 164 -2.63 -16.53 3.21
N GLY A 165 -2.45 -15.21 3.16
CA GLY A 165 -2.28 -14.39 4.37
C GLY A 165 -3.51 -14.44 5.28
N LEU A 166 -4.71 -14.39 4.70
CA LEU A 166 -5.97 -14.52 5.44
C LEU A 166 -6.10 -15.90 6.08
N GLU A 167 -5.86 -16.96 5.30
CA GLU A 167 -5.88 -18.34 5.78
C GLU A 167 -4.89 -18.54 6.95
N ALA A 168 -3.68 -17.98 6.86
CA ALA A 168 -2.70 -18.05 7.94
C ALA A 168 -3.21 -17.38 9.23
N LEU A 169 -3.90 -16.24 9.12
CA LEU A 169 -4.47 -15.51 10.26
C LEU A 169 -5.64 -16.27 10.89
N ASP A 170 -6.50 -16.88 10.08
CA ASP A 170 -7.64 -17.66 10.57
C ASP A 170 -7.16 -18.94 11.28
N ARG A 171 -6.21 -19.68 10.68
CA ARG A 171 -5.56 -20.84 11.34
C ARG A 171 -4.89 -20.47 12.66
N LEU A 172 -4.23 -19.31 12.71
CA LEU A 172 -3.62 -18.80 13.93
C LEU A 172 -4.66 -18.48 15.00
N ALA A 173 -5.78 -17.86 14.61
CA ALA A 173 -6.87 -17.50 15.50
C ALA A 173 -7.58 -18.73 16.09
N ASP A 174 -7.77 -19.77 15.27
CA ASP A 174 -8.41 -21.02 15.65
C ASP A 174 -7.50 -21.95 16.48
N GLY A 175 -6.23 -21.58 16.67
CA GLY A 175 -5.26 -22.34 17.45
C GLY A 175 -4.81 -23.63 16.75
N GLU A 176 -4.81 -23.64 15.42
CA GLU A 176 -4.28 -24.77 14.65
C GLU A 176 -2.79 -25.01 14.95
N PRO A 177 -2.29 -26.25 14.77
CA PRO A 177 -0.87 -26.55 14.90
C PRO A 177 0.00 -25.62 14.04
N LEU A 178 1.15 -25.22 14.57
CA LEU A 178 2.04 -24.24 13.92
C LEU A 178 2.39 -24.58 12.46
N TRP A 179 2.55 -25.86 12.13
CA TRP A 179 2.87 -26.29 10.76
C TRP A 179 1.74 -25.98 9.77
N ARG A 180 0.47 -25.96 10.20
CA ARG A 180 -0.67 -25.54 9.38
C ARG A 180 -0.65 -24.05 9.13
N VAL A 181 -0.34 -23.24 10.14
CA VAL A 181 -0.16 -21.78 9.97
C VAL A 181 1.01 -21.52 9.01
N HIS A 182 2.15 -22.18 9.24
CA HIS A 182 3.35 -22.04 8.43
C HIS A 182 3.20 -22.51 6.99
N GLU A 183 2.36 -23.51 6.71
CA GLU A 183 2.04 -23.93 5.34
C GLU A 183 1.59 -22.74 4.49
N ALA A 184 0.64 -21.94 4.99
CA ALA A 184 0.13 -20.77 4.28
C ALA A 184 1.15 -19.61 4.24
N VAL A 185 1.87 -19.37 5.34
CA VAL A 185 2.92 -18.34 5.42
C VAL A 185 4.06 -18.62 4.43
N PHE A 186 4.54 -19.86 4.36
CA PHE A 186 5.61 -20.25 3.45
C PHE A 186 5.15 -20.30 2.00
N ALA A 187 3.86 -20.56 1.74
CA ALA A 187 3.31 -20.41 0.40
C ALA A 187 3.37 -18.95 -0.08
N VAL A 188 3.08 -17.95 0.78
CA VAL A 188 3.28 -16.53 0.43
C VAL A 188 4.75 -16.25 0.09
N LEU A 189 5.68 -16.73 0.91
CA LEU A 189 7.11 -16.57 0.66
C LEU A 189 7.55 -17.21 -0.68
N ALA A 190 7.00 -18.38 -1.01
CA ALA A 190 7.27 -19.05 -2.28
C ALA A 190 6.72 -18.25 -3.47
N LEU A 191 5.52 -17.66 -3.35
CA LEU A 191 4.93 -16.84 -4.41
C LEU A 191 5.73 -15.56 -4.70
N GLU A 192 6.30 -14.93 -3.68
CA GLU A 192 7.17 -13.75 -3.85
C GLU A 192 8.50 -14.07 -4.58
N SER A 193 8.83 -15.35 -4.78
CA SER A 193 9.94 -15.75 -5.65
C SER A 193 9.57 -15.85 -7.14
N GLU A 194 8.28 -15.78 -7.50
CA GLU A 194 7.85 -15.72 -8.91
C GLU A 194 8.34 -14.40 -9.56
N PRO A 195 9.03 -14.46 -10.72
CA PRO A 195 9.59 -13.27 -11.34
C PRO A 195 8.50 -12.32 -11.84
N VAL A 196 8.48 -11.11 -11.27
CA VAL A 196 7.60 -10.00 -11.67
C VAL A 196 8.41 -8.77 -12.03
N ASP A 197 7.85 -7.86 -12.83
CA ASP A 197 8.48 -6.56 -13.08
C ASP A 197 8.65 -5.80 -11.74
N PRO A 198 9.89 -5.55 -11.29
CA PRO A 198 10.17 -4.98 -9.97
C PRO A 198 9.68 -3.54 -9.81
N ARG A 199 9.23 -2.91 -10.89
CA ARG A 199 8.74 -1.54 -10.88
C ARG A 199 7.24 -1.45 -10.53
N LEU A 200 6.53 -2.59 -10.52
CA LEU A 200 5.07 -2.67 -10.33
C LEU A 200 4.64 -2.70 -8.86
#